data_AF-A0A2V3PUC5-F1
#
_entry.id   AF-A0A2V3PUC5-F1
#
_cell.length_a   1.000
_cell.length_b   1.000
_cell.length_c   1.000
_cell.angle_alpha   90.00
_cell.angle_beta   90.00
_cell.angle_gamma   90.00
#
_symmetry.space_group_name_H-M   'P 1'
#
loop_
_entity.id
_entity.type
_entity.pdbx_description
1 polymer ?
#
loop_
_entity_poly.entity_id
_entity_poly.type
_entity_poly.pdbx_seq_one_letter_code
_entity_poly.pdbx_strand_id
1 'polypeptide(L)'
;MKATIITLAVAALLSVSNSFGSNTIYKSVETNDQDRTTTTTVCQGESEKYLSPIKRYVIVSDSNGNPVEKKIYEWSSDNRSWVAIQKYNYDYNADGKLLSLSFTEWNKITAAWAEDVQFAMYINDANEENLSVNYLDTKITSEIHLAHYSY
;
A
#
# COMPACT_ATOMS: atom_id res chain seq x y z
N MET A 1 -11.13 31.28 -19.36
CA MET A 1 -9.72 30.97 -19.01
C MET A 1 -9.59 29.46 -18.89
N LYS A 2 -8.67 28.83 -19.62
CA LYS A 2 -8.35 27.40 -19.45
C LYS A 2 -7.29 27.33 -18.35
N ALA A 3 -7.59 26.67 -17.23
CA ALA A 3 -6.61 26.49 -16.15
C ALA A 3 -5.59 25.45 -16.60
N THR A 4 -4.33 25.87 -16.74
CA THR A 4 -3.20 24.98 -16.99
C THR A 4 -2.79 24.41 -15.64
N ILE A 5 -3.08 23.13 -15.38
CA ILE A 5 -2.62 22.41 -14.19
C ILE A 5 -1.16 22.05 -14.45
N ILE A 6 -0.21 22.72 -13.77
CA ILE A 6 1.21 22.37 -13.82
C ILE A 6 1.44 21.28 -12.77
N THR A 7 1.50 20.02 -13.20
CA THR A 7 1.88 18.89 -12.34
C THR A 7 3.41 18.84 -12.23
N LEU A 8 3.94 19.05 -11.03
CA LEU A 8 5.36 18.89 -10.72
C LEU A 8 5.58 17.46 -10.18
N ALA A 9 6.43 16.67 -10.85
CA ALA A 9 6.86 15.37 -10.35
C ALA A 9 8.37 15.41 -10.10
N VAL A 10 8.81 15.15 -8.86
CA VAL A 10 10.22 15.06 -8.49
C VAL A 10 10.61 13.59 -8.41
N ALA A 11 11.63 13.18 -9.17
CA ALA A 11 12.16 11.82 -9.17
C ALA A 11 13.57 11.78 -8.57
N ALA A 12 13.79 10.92 -7.58
CA ALA A 12 15.10 10.66 -6.99
C ALA A 12 15.46 9.17 -7.08
N LEU A 13 16.68 8.85 -7.52
CA LEU A 13 17.20 7.49 -7.57
C LEU A 13 18.26 7.29 -6.49
N LEU A 14 18.06 6.31 -5.62
CA LEU A 14 18.95 5.98 -4.51
C LEU A 14 19.38 4.50 -4.63
N SER A 15 20.68 4.23 -4.45
CA SER A 15 21.21 2.86 -4.41
C SER A 15 21.56 2.44 -2.99
N VAL A 16 21.25 1.21 -2.61
CA VAL A 16 21.77 0.57 -1.40
C VAL A 16 22.55 -0.68 -1.80
N SER A 17 23.83 -0.72 -1.46
CA SER A 17 24.69 -1.90 -1.67
C SER A 17 24.44 -2.91 -0.55
N ASN A 18 24.10 -4.14 -0.93
CA ASN A 18 23.98 -5.25 0.01
C ASN A 18 25.22 -6.14 -0.11
N SER A 19 25.80 -6.59 1.01
CA SER A 19 27.03 -7.41 1.03
C SER A 19 26.80 -8.91 0.73
N PHE A 20 25.60 -9.29 0.27
CA PHE A 20 25.18 -10.68 0.06
C PHE A 20 24.56 -10.85 -1.33
N GLY A 21 25.38 -10.73 -2.38
CA GLY A 21 24.99 -10.95 -3.79
C GLY A 21 25.59 -9.93 -4.76
N SER A 22 25.63 -10.25 -6.06
CA SER A 22 26.13 -9.35 -7.11
C SER A 22 25.11 -8.25 -7.52
N ASN A 23 23.84 -8.41 -7.17
CA ASN A 23 22.78 -7.47 -7.55
C ASN A 23 22.60 -6.36 -6.50
N THR A 24 22.71 -5.11 -6.95
CA THR A 24 22.44 -3.91 -6.16
C THR A 24 20.94 -3.61 -6.17
N ILE A 25 20.40 -3.12 -5.04
CA ILE A 25 19.02 -2.68 -4.96
C ILE A 25 18.96 -1.16 -5.16
N TYR A 26 18.08 -0.76 -6.06
CA TYR A 26 17.81 0.63 -6.41
C TYR A 26 16.39 1.00 -6.02
N LYS A 27 16.21 2.24 -5.57
CA LYS A 27 14.92 2.82 -5.22
C LYS A 27 14.73 4.09 -6.04
N SER A 28 13.71 4.12 -6.89
CA SER A 28 13.20 5.33 -7.51
C SER A 28 12.03 5.84 -6.67
N VAL A 29 12.05 7.10 -6.27
CA VAL A 29 10.96 7.76 -5.55
C VAL A 29 10.45 8.90 -6.42
N GLU A 30 9.15 8.87 -6.71
CA GLU A 30 8.42 9.86 -7.49
C GLU A 30 7.32 10.46 -6.62
N THR A 31 7.30 11.78 -6.44
CA THR A 31 6.25 12.48 -5.69
C THR A 31 5.37 13.30 -6.62
N ASN A 32 4.06 13.33 -6.34
CA ASN A 32 3.09 14.20 -6.97
C ASN A 32 2.31 14.93 -5.88
N ASP A 33 2.56 16.23 -5.76
CA ASP A 33 1.99 17.05 -4.68
C ASP A 33 0.50 17.35 -4.88
N GLN A 34 -0.01 17.34 -6.12
CA GLN A 34 -1.43 17.58 -6.40
C GLN A 34 -2.29 16.44 -5.87
N ASP A 35 -1.86 15.21 -6.15
CA ASP A 35 -2.54 14.00 -5.71
C ASP A 35 -2.03 13.52 -4.34
N ARG A 36 -1.10 14.27 -3.70
CA ARG A 36 -0.41 13.92 -2.46
C ARG A 36 0.08 12.47 -2.46
N THR A 37 0.63 12.06 -3.60
CA THR A 37 0.99 10.68 -3.87
C THR A 37 2.50 10.53 -3.95
N THR A 38 3.06 9.53 -3.28
CA THR A 38 4.46 9.11 -3.41
C THR A 38 4.51 7.69 -3.96
N THR A 39 5.19 7.51 -5.08
CA THR A 39 5.45 6.20 -5.68
C THR A 39 6.90 5.82 -5.48
N THR A 40 7.15 4.70 -4.81
CA THR A 40 8.48 4.11 -4.66
C THR A 40 8.56 2.84 -5.48
N THR A 41 9.43 2.82 -6.49
CA THR A 41 9.74 1.62 -7.27
C THR A 41 11.08 1.04 -6.82
N VAL A 42 11.09 -0.22 -6.44
CA VAL A 42 12.28 -0.99 -6.07
C VAL A 42 12.71 -1.83 -7.26
N CYS A 43 13.96 -1.68 -7.66
CA CYS A 43 14.58 -2.43 -8.75
C CYS A 43 15.84 -3.15 -8.25
N GLN A 44 16.24 -4.18 -8.98
CA GLN A 44 17.55 -4.81 -8.84
C GLN A 44 18.32 -4.75 -10.14
N GLY A 45 19.65 -4.67 -10.05
CA GLY A 45 20.52 -4.77 -11.21
C GLY A 45 21.99 -4.65 -10.84
N GLU A 46 22.86 -4.93 -11.80
CA GLU A 46 24.31 -4.75 -11.65
C GLU A 46 24.72 -3.27 -11.80
N SER A 47 23.89 -2.47 -12.49
CA SER A 47 24.08 -1.03 -12.67
C SER A 47 22.74 -0.33 -12.93
N GLU A 48 22.72 0.99 -12.81
CA GLU A 48 21.55 1.85 -13.10
C GLU A 48 21.01 1.70 -14.53
N LYS A 49 21.82 1.16 -15.45
CA LYS A 49 21.45 0.95 -16.84
C LYS A 49 20.60 -0.31 -17.06
N TYR A 50 20.74 -1.32 -16.20
CA TYR A 50 20.12 -2.64 -16.36
C TYR A 50 19.32 -3.01 -15.13
N LEU A 51 18.26 -2.24 -14.89
CA LEU A 51 17.38 -2.42 -13.74
C LEU A 51 16.17 -3.28 -14.10
N SER A 52 15.93 -4.30 -13.29
CA SER A 52 14.71 -5.10 -13.28
C SER A 52 13.82 -4.68 -12.10
N PRO A 53 12.59 -4.22 -12.33
CA PRO A 53 11.67 -3.91 -11.25
C PRO A 53 11.29 -5.15 -10.43
N ILE A 54 11.07 -4.96 -9.14
CA ILE A 54 10.69 -6.03 -8.19
C ILE A 54 9.38 -5.66 -7.49
N LYS A 55 9.34 -4.50 -6.83
CA LYS A 55 8.18 -4.06 -6.04
C LYS A 55 7.89 -2.59 -6.29
N ARG A 56 6.62 -2.21 -6.17
CA ARG A 56 6.19 -0.82 -6.20
C ARG A 56 5.24 -0.54 -5.05
N TYR A 57 5.46 0.59 -4.41
CA TYR A 57 4.63 1.13 -3.35
C TYR A 57 4.03 2.44 -3.82
N VAL A 58 2.72 2.58 -3.72
CA VAL A 58 2.02 3.84 -3.99
C VAL A 58 1.36 4.27 -2.70
N ILE A 59 1.76 5.42 -2.18
CA ILE A 59 1.28 5.98 -0.91
C ILE A 59 0.53 7.26 -1.22
N VAL A 60 -0.70 7.36 -0.77
CA VAL A 60 -1.49 8.61 -0.78
C VAL A 60 -1.50 9.15 0.64
N SER A 61 -1.26 10.45 0.79
CA SER A 61 -1.23 11.14 2.08
C SER A 61 -2.34 12.19 2.22
N ASP A 62 -2.71 12.48 3.46
CA ASP A 62 -3.55 13.62 3.83
C ASP A 62 -2.79 14.96 3.68
N SER A 63 -3.44 16.08 4.03
CA SER A 63 -2.84 17.42 3.93
C SER A 63 -1.72 17.67 4.93
N ASN A 64 -1.64 16.86 5.98
CA ASN A 64 -0.61 16.93 7.01
C ASN A 64 0.58 16.00 6.69
N GLY A 65 0.52 15.27 5.57
CA GLY A 65 1.55 14.33 5.14
C GLY A 65 1.40 12.92 5.69
N ASN A 66 0.35 12.63 6.47
CA ASN A 66 0.13 11.30 7.02
C ASN A 66 -0.39 10.36 5.92
N PRO A 67 0.13 9.14 5.79
CA PRO A 67 -0.32 8.18 4.78
C PRO A 67 -1.75 7.73 5.09
N VAL A 68 -2.69 7.88 4.15
CA VAL A 68 -4.09 7.41 4.28
C VAL A 68 -4.34 6.12 3.50
N GLU A 69 -3.54 5.87 2.47
CA GLU A 69 -3.59 4.63 1.70
C GLU A 69 -2.17 4.22 1.28
N LYS A 70 -1.89 2.92 1.33
CA LYS A 70 -0.69 2.32 0.75
C LYS A 70 -1.07 1.11 -0.10
N LYS A 71 -0.79 1.16 -1.40
CA LYS A 71 -0.92 0.02 -2.32
C LYS A 71 0.45 -0.58 -2.63
N ILE A 72 0.51 -1.90 -2.63
CA ILE A 72 1.71 -2.69 -2.91
C ILE A 72 1.48 -3.50 -4.18
N TYR A 73 2.46 -3.41 -5.08
CA TYR A 73 2.48 -4.13 -6.34
C TYR A 73 3.78 -4.91 -6.48
N GLU A 74 3.70 -6.03 -7.19
CA GLU A 74 4.82 -6.86 -7.59
C GLU A 74 4.95 -6.86 -9.11
N TRP A 75 6.18 -6.87 -9.61
CA TRP A 75 6.41 -6.93 -11.05
C TRP A 75 6.25 -8.37 -11.55
N SER A 76 5.35 -8.58 -12.51
CA SER A 76 5.26 -9.83 -13.26
C SER A 76 6.13 -9.72 -14.51
N SER A 77 7.19 -10.53 -14.57
CA SER A 77 8.05 -10.64 -15.76
C SER A 77 7.29 -11.20 -16.96
N ASP A 78 6.38 -12.14 -16.71
CA ASP A 78 5.64 -12.87 -17.74
C ASP A 78 4.69 -11.93 -18.49
N ASN A 79 3.96 -11.11 -17.73
CA ASN A 79 2.98 -10.16 -18.28
C ASN A 79 3.57 -8.76 -18.51
N ARG A 80 4.84 -8.54 -18.11
CA ARG A 80 5.53 -7.24 -18.12
C ARG A 80 4.66 -6.13 -17.52
N SER A 81 4.07 -6.41 -16.37
CA SER A 81 3.10 -5.53 -15.73
C SER A 81 3.20 -5.57 -14.21
N TRP A 82 2.77 -4.50 -13.56
CA TRP A 82 2.58 -4.45 -12.12
C TRP A 82 1.28 -5.17 -11.75
N VAL A 83 1.39 -6.16 -10.86
CA VAL A 83 0.25 -6.89 -10.31
C VAL A 83 0.05 -6.42 -8.88
N ALA A 84 -1.15 -5.98 -8.53
CA ALA A 84 -1.48 -5.61 -7.17
C ALA A 84 -1.39 -6.83 -6.24
N ILE A 85 -0.97 -6.59 -5.00
CA ILE A 85 -0.78 -7.64 -3.99
C ILE A 85 -1.61 -7.29 -2.76
N GLN A 86 -1.43 -6.09 -2.22
CA GLN A 86 -2.00 -5.68 -0.94
C GLN A 86 -2.29 -4.18 -0.92
N LYS A 87 -3.31 -3.80 -0.15
CA LYS A 87 -3.66 -2.42 0.14
C LYS A 87 -3.82 -2.26 1.66
N TYR A 88 -3.34 -1.14 2.18
CA TYR A 88 -3.55 -0.70 3.54
C TYR A 88 -4.27 0.63 3.53
N ASN A 89 -5.22 0.81 4.44
CA ASN A 89 -5.89 2.09 4.70
C ASN A 89 -5.66 2.48 6.16
N TYR A 90 -5.43 3.77 6.39
CA TYR A 90 -5.06 4.32 7.69
C TYR A 90 -6.01 5.46 8.02
N ASP A 91 -6.57 5.43 9.23
CA ASP A 91 -7.44 6.49 9.73
C ASP A 91 -6.81 7.13 10.96
N TYR A 92 -6.98 8.45 11.09
CA TYR A 92 -6.38 9.25 12.16
C TYR A 92 -7.46 10.06 12.87
N ASN A 93 -7.22 10.38 14.14
CA ASN A 93 -8.06 11.31 14.88
C ASN A 93 -7.72 12.77 14.52
N ALA A 94 -8.48 13.71 15.10
CA ALA A 94 -8.27 15.13 14.87
C ALA A 94 -6.87 15.64 15.30
N ASP A 95 -6.23 14.96 16.25
CA ASP A 95 -4.88 15.27 16.74
C ASP A 95 -3.78 14.60 15.89
N GLY A 96 -4.15 13.87 14.84
CA GLY A 96 -3.21 13.15 13.97
C GLY A 96 -2.68 11.83 14.54
N LYS A 97 -3.24 11.32 15.65
CA LYS A 97 -2.93 9.97 16.15
C LYS A 97 -3.66 8.91 15.32
N LEU A 98 -2.97 7.81 14.99
CA LEU A 98 -3.55 6.68 14.26
C LEU A 98 -4.68 6.05 15.09
N LEU A 99 -5.87 5.93 14.49
CA LEU A 99 -7.05 5.29 15.07
C LEU A 99 -7.23 3.86 14.56
N SER A 100 -7.06 3.66 13.25
CA SER A 100 -7.21 2.33 12.66
C SER A 100 -6.29 2.10 11.48
N LEU A 101 -6.00 0.82 11.28
CA LEU A 101 -5.31 0.28 10.11
C LEU A 101 -6.14 -0.87 9.58
N SER A 102 -6.51 -0.84 8.31
CA SER A 102 -7.14 -1.97 7.62
C SER A 102 -6.29 -2.48 6.47
N PHE A 103 -6.47 -3.75 6.15
CA PHE A 103 -5.70 -4.48 5.16
C PHE A 103 -6.63 -5.23 4.21
N THR A 104 -6.37 -5.06 2.91
CA THR A 104 -7.09 -5.74 1.83
C THR A 104 -6.12 -6.44 0.88
N GLU A 105 -6.37 -7.70 0.57
CA GLU A 105 -5.62 -8.46 -0.43
C GLU A 105 -6.19 -8.28 -1.83
N TRP A 106 -5.32 -8.39 -2.82
CA TRP A 106 -5.73 -8.45 -4.22
C TRP A 106 -6.15 -9.87 -4.59
N ASN A 107 -7.36 -10.03 -5.12
CA ASN A 107 -7.83 -11.29 -5.66
C ASN A 107 -7.32 -11.44 -7.11
N LYS A 108 -6.34 -12.33 -7.29
CA LYS A 108 -5.73 -12.62 -8.60
C LYS A 108 -6.69 -13.29 -9.60
N ILE A 109 -7.73 -13.98 -9.12
CA ILE A 109 -8.71 -14.68 -9.97
C ILE A 109 -9.69 -13.68 -10.57
N THR A 110 -10.24 -12.78 -9.75
CA THR A 110 -11.21 -11.77 -10.20
C THR A 110 -10.55 -10.50 -10.72
N ALA A 111 -9.24 -10.33 -10.52
CA ALA A 111 -8.48 -9.12 -10.83
C ALA A 111 -9.11 -7.87 -10.17
N ALA A 112 -9.47 -8.00 -8.90
CA ALA A 112 -10.03 -6.93 -8.08
C ALA A 112 -9.48 -6.99 -6.64
N TRP A 113 -9.58 -5.88 -5.90
CA TRP A 113 -9.39 -5.94 -4.45
C TRP A 113 -10.48 -6.84 -3.87
N ALA A 114 -10.12 -7.64 -2.85
CA ALA A 114 -11.14 -8.36 -2.09
C ALA A 114 -12.20 -7.38 -1.57
N GLU A 115 -13.47 -7.80 -1.63
CA GLU A 115 -14.59 -6.97 -1.17
C GLU A 115 -14.49 -6.73 0.32
N ASP A 116 -14.04 -7.74 1.06
CA ASP A 116 -13.85 -7.65 2.49
C ASP A 116 -12.44 -7.24 2.90
N VAL A 117 -12.35 -6.58 4.05
CA VAL A 117 -11.11 -6.38 4.80
C VAL A 117 -10.71 -7.72 5.44
N GLN A 118 -9.46 -8.15 5.23
CA GLN A 118 -8.92 -9.39 5.83
C GLN A 118 -8.40 -9.15 7.25
N PHE A 119 -7.97 -7.92 7.55
CA PHE A 119 -7.46 -7.55 8.87
C PHE A 119 -7.74 -6.08 9.17
N ALA A 120 -8.16 -5.79 10.40
CA ALA A 120 -8.25 -4.45 10.93
C ALA A 120 -7.65 -4.38 12.33
N MET A 121 -6.99 -3.27 12.64
CA MET A 121 -6.51 -2.93 13.98
C MET A 121 -7.13 -1.62 14.39
N TYR A 122 -7.60 -1.54 15.63
CA TYR A 122 -8.17 -0.34 16.22
C TYR A 122 -7.38 0.05 17.46
N ILE A 123 -6.97 1.30 17.52
CA ILE A 123 -6.22 1.88 18.62
C ILE A 123 -7.23 2.63 19.50
N ASN A 124 -7.66 1.99 20.58
CA ASN A 124 -8.54 2.61 21.56
C ASN A 124 -7.72 3.39 22.59
N ASP A 125 -7.63 4.70 22.41
CA ASP A 125 -6.94 5.60 23.33
C ASP A 125 -7.85 5.91 24.54
N ALA A 126 -7.97 4.94 25.46
CA ALA A 126 -8.52 5.21 26.79
C ALA A 126 -7.43 5.59 27.80
N ASN A 127 -6.17 5.17 27.59
CA ASN A 127 -4.99 5.43 28.46
C ASN A 127 -3.63 5.04 27.81
N GLU A 128 -3.45 5.11 26.49
CA GLU A 128 -2.20 4.70 25.76
C GLU A 128 -1.69 3.24 25.94
N GLU A 129 -2.30 2.42 26.81
CA GLU A 129 -1.82 1.05 27.12
C GLU A 129 -2.64 -0.10 26.50
N ASN A 130 -3.79 0.17 25.87
CA ASN A 130 -4.68 -0.89 25.35
C ASN A 130 -4.85 -0.82 23.83
N LEU A 131 -3.94 -1.47 23.10
CA LEU A 131 -4.11 -1.78 21.69
C LEU A 131 -5.07 -2.97 21.56
N SER A 132 -6.28 -2.75 21.04
CA SER A 132 -7.19 -3.84 20.68
C SER A 132 -7.01 -4.22 19.21
N VAL A 133 -6.33 -5.34 18.95
CA VAL A 133 -6.30 -5.94 17.63
C VAL A 133 -7.55 -6.79 17.46
N ASN A 134 -8.55 -6.29 16.72
CA ASN A 134 -9.77 -7.03 16.42
C ASN A 134 -9.62 -7.70 15.05
N TYR A 135 -9.40 -9.01 15.06
CA TYR A 135 -9.36 -9.80 13.84
C TYR A 135 -10.78 -9.95 13.28
N LEU A 136 -11.08 -9.21 12.22
CA LEU A 136 -12.24 -9.48 11.39
C LEU A 136 -11.81 -10.38 10.24
N ASP A 137 -11.89 -11.70 10.44
CA ASP A 137 -11.90 -12.64 9.32
C ASP A 137 -13.32 -12.73 8.77
N THR A 138 -13.56 -11.94 7.74
CA THR A 138 -14.83 -11.80 7.03
C THR A 138 -15.18 -13.03 6.18
N LYS A 139 -14.22 -13.93 5.90
CA LYS A 139 -14.54 -15.24 5.31
C LYS A 139 -15.32 -16.12 6.28
N ILE A 140 -15.07 -16.00 7.58
CA ILE A 140 -15.78 -16.80 8.60
C ILE A 140 -17.17 -16.22 8.87
N THR A 141 -17.35 -14.90 8.82
CA THR A 141 -18.66 -14.29 9.09
C THR A 141 -19.68 -14.47 7.97
N SER A 142 -19.24 -14.60 6.71
CA SER A 142 -20.13 -14.90 5.58
C SER A 142 -20.67 -16.34 5.59
N GLU A 143 -19.87 -17.32 6.01
CA GLU A 143 -20.33 -18.71 6.19
C GLU A 143 -21.35 -18.85 7.34
N ILE A 144 -21.17 -18.09 8.43
CA ILE A 144 -22.10 -18.09 9.57
C ILE A 144 -23.41 -17.38 9.20
N HIS A 145 -23.38 -16.31 8.40
CA HIS A 145 -24.58 -15.61 7.98
C HIS A 145 -25.45 -16.44 7.02
N LEU A 146 -24.84 -17.27 6.16
CA LEU A 146 -25.56 -18.18 5.27
C LEU A 146 -26.16 -19.40 6.01
N ALA A 147 -25.56 -19.81 7.13
CA ALA A 147 -26.08 -20.92 7.95
C ALA A 147 -27.31 -20.56 8.80
N HIS A 148 -27.56 -19.27 9.05
CA HIS A 148 -28.67 -18.80 9.89
C HIS A 148 -29.97 -18.47 9.13
N TYR A 149 -29.98 -18.54 7.79
CA TYR A 149 -31.18 -18.31 6.96
C TYR A 149 -31.75 -19.58 6.32
N SER A 150 -31.29 -20.75 6.72
CA SER A 150 -31.91 -22.02 6.37
C SER A 150 -32.52 -22.63 7.63
N TYR A 151 -33.74 -22.27 8.00
CA TYR A 151 -34.80 -23.09 8.63
C TYR A 151 -36.01 -22.21 8.97
#